data_AF-A0A3M6KF89-F1
#
_entry.id   AF-A0A3M6KF89-F1
#
_cell.length_a   1.000
_cell.length_b   1.000
_cell.length_c   1.000
_cell.angle_alpha   90.00
_cell.angle_beta   90.00
_cell.angle_gamma   90.00
#
_symmetry.space_group_name_H-M   'P 1'
#
loop_
_entity.id
_entity.type
_entity.pdbx_description
1 polymer ?
#
loop_
_entity_poly.entity_id
_entity_poly.type
_entity_poly.pdbx_seq_one_letter_code
_entity_poly.pdbx_strand_id
1 'polypeptide(L)' 'MAPSGRRSITIEAPVMITSNKLAVWMDEKWMHDFFDFLQLHKFKLSGLQHKQRKLKLTFVTAKECTMFGLKYAGRKK' A
#
# COMPACT_ATOMS: atom_id res chain seq x y z
N MET A 1 -26.09 -10.48 -3.81
CA MET A 1 -24.96 -10.36 -2.85
C MET A 1 -23.72 -9.99 -3.66
N ALA A 2 -23.12 -8.81 -3.44
CA ALA A 2 -21.95 -8.38 -4.21
C ALA A 2 -20.75 -9.30 -3.86
N PRO A 3 -20.05 -9.89 -4.85
CA PRO A 3 -18.98 -10.83 -4.59
C PRO A 3 -17.87 -10.15 -3.80
N SER A 4 -17.39 -10.84 -2.77
CA SER A 4 -16.33 -10.43 -1.85
C SER A 4 -15.07 -9.99 -2.59
N GLY A 5 -15.02 -8.72 -3.00
CA GLY A 5 -13.87 -8.19 -3.73
C GLY A 5 -12.61 -8.23 -2.87
N ARG A 6 -11.45 -8.30 -3.53
CA ARG A 6 -10.14 -8.38 -2.87
C ARG A 6 -9.94 -7.12 -2.02
N ARG A 7 -9.78 -7.30 -0.71
CA ARG A 7 -9.54 -6.18 0.24
C ARG A 7 -8.05 -5.88 0.43
N SER A 8 -7.17 -6.66 -0.18
CA SER A 8 -5.73 -6.46 -0.04
C SER A 8 -5.05 -6.39 -1.40
N ILE A 9 -4.08 -5.48 -1.53
CA ILE A 9 -3.19 -5.35 -2.68
C ILE A 9 -1.74 -5.37 -2.21
N THR A 10 -0.85 -5.90 -3.02
CA THR A 10 0.60 -5.84 -2.77
C THR A 10 1.22 -4.98 -3.85
N ILE A 11 1.93 -3.94 -3.42
CA ILE A 11 2.67 -3.03 -4.30
C ILE A 11 4.17 -3.19 -4.06
N GLU A 12 4.96 -2.82 -5.05
CA GLU A 12 6.39 -2.66 -4.87
C GLU A 12 6.67 -1.39 -4.08
N ALA A 13 7.59 -1.50 -3.13
CA ALA A 13 7.97 -0.41 -2.25
C ALA A 13 9.46 -0.54 -1.88
N PRO A 14 10.18 0.57 -1.70
CA PRO A 14 11.58 0.58 -1.29
C PRO A 14 11.69 0.26 0.21
N VAL A 15 11.29 -0.95 0.60
CA VAL A 15 11.34 -1.46 1.97
C VAL A 15 12.27 -2.67 2.02
N MET A 16 13.20 -2.65 2.97
CA MET A 16 14.06 -3.79 3.29
C MET A 16 13.70 -4.32 4.67
N ILE A 17 13.52 -5.63 4.77
CA ILE A 17 13.45 -6.33 6.06
C ILE A 17 14.87 -6.79 6.37
N THR A 18 15.44 -6.29 7.46
CA THR A 18 16.76 -6.70 7.93
C THR A 18 16.69 -8.08 8.58
N SER A 19 17.84 -8.74 8.76
CA SER A 19 17.93 -10.05 9.44
C SER A 19 17.32 -10.04 10.84
N ASN A 20 17.26 -8.87 11.49
CA ASN A 20 16.63 -8.66 12.79
C ASN A 20 15.11 -8.42 12.70
N LYS A 21 14.49 -8.70 11.53
CA LYS A 21 13.06 -8.50 11.24
C LYS A 21 12.60 -7.03 11.34
N LEU A 22 13.52 -6.07 11.28
CA LEU A 22 13.18 -4.65 11.25
C LEU A 22 12.91 -4.23 9.81
N ALA A 23 11.78 -3.56 9.58
CA ALA A 23 11.46 -2.97 8.29
C ALA A 23 12.06 -1.56 8.22
N VAL A 24 12.92 -1.34 7.24
CA VAL A 24 13.58 -0.05 6.99
C VAL A 24 13.15 0.44 5.60
N TRP A 25 12.74 1.69 5.52
CA TRP A 25 12.50 2.38 4.26
C TRP A 25 13.85 2.78 3.67
N MET A 26 14.11 2.31 2.46
CA MET A 26 15.34 2.64 1.71
C MET A 26 15.24 3.98 1.00
N ASP A 27 14.01 4.47 0.80
CA ASP A 27 13.72 5.78 0.23
C ASP A 27 12.66 6.46 1.09
N GLU A 28 13.12 7.42 1.89
CA GLU A 28 12.27 8.18 2.81
C GLU A 28 11.31 9.10 2.05
N LYS A 29 11.77 9.67 0.93
CA LYS A 29 10.94 10.54 0.09
C LYS A 29 9.76 9.77 -0.50
N TRP A 30 10.02 8.57 -1.02
CA TRP A 30 8.97 7.67 -1.50
C TRP A 30 7.95 7.36 -0.41
N MET A 31 8.40 7.11 0.82
CA MET A 31 7.53 6.83 1.96
C MET A 31 6.59 8.02 2.23
N HIS A 32 7.13 9.23 2.35
CA HIS A 32 6.34 10.45 2.55
C HIS A 32 5.34 10.66 1.40
N ASP A 33 5.82 10.61 0.16
CA ASP A 33 5.01 10.71 -1.05
C ASP A 33 3.88 9.67 -1.13
N PHE A 34 4.10 8.49 -0.57
CA PHE A 34 3.12 7.41 -0.51
C PHE A 34 2.05 7.67 0.56
N PHE A 35 2.45 8.07 1.77
CA PHE A 35 1.49 8.40 2.84
C PHE A 35 0.68 9.66 2.54
N ASP A 36 1.30 10.68 1.94
CA ASP A 36 0.60 11.90 1.50
C ASP A 36 -0.46 11.56 0.45
N PHE A 37 -0.14 10.68 -0.50
CA PHE A 37 -1.11 10.19 -1.48
C PHE A 37 -2.29 9.45 -0.82
N LEU A 38 -2.01 8.62 0.19
CA LEU A 38 -3.06 7.94 0.94
C LEU A 38 -3.98 8.93 1.67
N GLN A 39 -3.40 9.96 2.29
CA GLN A 39 -4.14 11.00 2.99
C GLN A 39 -4.96 11.87 2.04
N LEU A 40 -4.36 12.33 0.93
CA LEU A 40 -5.01 13.17 -0.07
C LEU A 40 -6.24 12.49 -0.67
N HIS A 41 -6.17 11.18 -0.89
CA HIS A 41 -7.29 10.38 -1.38
C HIS A 41 -8.16 9.77 -0.26
N LYS A 42 -7.86 10.07 1.01
CA LYS A 42 -8.61 9.62 2.20
C LYS A 42 -8.82 8.11 2.24
N PHE A 43 -7.85 7.33 1.78
CA PHE A 43 -7.93 5.87 1.78
C PHE A 43 -7.84 5.32 3.20
N LYS A 44 -8.82 4.49 3.61
CA LYS A 44 -8.78 3.83 4.91
C LYS A 44 -8.14 2.45 4.81
N LEU A 45 -6.96 2.33 5.41
CA LEU A 45 -6.27 1.05 5.56
C LEU A 45 -6.70 0.39 6.87
N SER A 46 -7.11 -0.88 6.78
CA SER A 46 -7.32 -1.76 7.93
C SER A 46 -6.00 -2.40 8.39
N GLY A 47 -4.98 -2.43 7.54
CA GLY A 47 -3.67 -2.98 7.90
C GLY A 47 -2.61 -2.73 6.84
N LEU A 48 -1.38 -2.56 7.29
CA LEU A 48 -0.21 -2.33 6.45
C LEU A 48 0.90 -3.29 6.90
N GLN A 49 1.37 -4.12 5.97
CA GLN A 49 2.39 -5.12 6.23
C GLN A 49 3.59 -4.89 5.32
N HIS A 50 4.75 -4.67 5.93
CA HIS A 50 6.03 -4.61 5.26
C HIS A 50 6.46 -6.02 4.80
N LYS A 51 6.85 -6.13 3.53
CA LYS A 51 7.44 -7.33 2.92
C LYS A 51 8.76 -6.92 2.26
N GLN A 52 9.61 -7.89 1.98
CA GLN A 52 10.86 -7.61 1.27
C GLN A 52 10.57 -6.96 -0.09
N ARG A 53 11.02 -5.72 -0.28
CA ARG A 53 10.79 -4.86 -1.47
C ARG A 53 9.32 -4.65 -1.85
N LYS A 54 8.40 -4.92 -0.92
CA LYS A 54 6.96 -4.91 -1.18
C LYS A 54 6.18 -4.40 0.02
N LEU A 55 5.05 -3.77 -0.23
CA LEU A 55 4.12 -3.34 0.81
C LEU A 55 2.77 -4.01 0.53
N LYS A 56 2.25 -4.75 1.51
CA LYS A 56 0.90 -5.30 1.46
C LYS A 56 -0.04 -4.37 2.22
N LEU A 57 -0.99 -3.79 1.49
CA LEU A 57 -2.01 -2.91 2.01
C LEU A 57 -3.31 -3.69 2.11
N THR A 58 -4.00 -3.56 3.24
CA THR A 58 -5.33 -4.12 3.45
C THR A 58 -6.28 -2.97 3.74
N PHE A 59 -7.34 -2.88 2.95
CA PHE A 59 -8.36 -1.83 3.00
C PHE A 59 -9.57 -2.32 3.80
N VAL A 60 -10.33 -1.38 4.34
CA VAL A 60 -11.58 -1.68 5.06
C VAL A 60 -12.59 -2.31 4.10
N THR A 61 -12.68 -1.76 2.88
CA THR A 61 -13.63 -2.24 1.86
C THR A 61 -12.92 -2.68 0.58
N ALA A 62 -13.55 -3.61 -0.15
CA ALA A 62 -13.05 -4.04 -1.46
C ALA A 62 -13.07 -2.91 -2.50
N LYS A 63 -14.06 -2.01 -2.41
CA LYS A 63 -14.18 -0.84 -3.30
C LYS A 63 -12.99 0.09 -3.17
N GLU A 64 -12.54 0.39 -1.95
CA GLU A 64 -11.33 1.18 -1.70
C GLU A 64 -10.08 0.51 -2.26
N CYS A 65 -9.95 -0.81 -2.11
CA CYS A 65 -8.82 -1.56 -2.67
C CYS A 65 -8.75 -1.44 -4.21
N THR A 66 -9.90 -1.56 -4.89
CA THR A 66 -9.97 -1.40 -6.35
C THR A 66 -9.67 0.04 -6.76
N MET A 67 -10.25 1.04 -6.09
CA MET A 67 -9.99 2.45 -6.38
C MET A 67 -8.52 2.82 -6.16
N PHE A 68 -7.92 2.32 -5.08
CA PHE A 68 -6.49 2.49 -4.82
C PHE A 68 -5.66 1.88 -5.96
N GLY A 69 -5.94 0.64 -6.36
CA GLY A 69 -5.20 -0.03 -7.44
C GLY A 69 -5.24 0.76 -8.75
N LEU A 70 -6.41 1.29 -9.12
CA LEU A 70 -6.57 2.12 -10.32
C LEU A 70 -5.78 3.43 -10.24
N LYS A 71 -5.90 4.17 -9.12
CA LYS A 71 -5.19 5.45 -8.94
C LYS A 71 -3.68 5.25 -8.83
N TYR A 72 -3.24 4.23 -8.11
CA TYR A 72 -1.83 3.92 -7.91
C TYR A 72 -1.17 3.44 -9.21
N ALA A 73 -1.86 2.63 -10.03
CA ALA A 73 -1.38 2.27 -11.36
C ALA A 73 -1.24 3.49 -12.28
N GLY A 74 -2.16 4.46 -12.19
CA GLY A 74 -2.07 5.73 -12.90
C GLY A 74 -0.88 6.59 -12.50
N ARG A 75 -0.37 6.46 -11.27
CA ARG A 75 0.82 7.19 -10.77
C ARG A 75 2.15 6.66 -11.32
N LYS A 76 2.21 5.39 -11.75
CA LYS A 76 3.41 4.77 -12.34
C LYS A 76 3.65 5.15 -13.82
N LYS A 77 2.80 6.00 -14.41
CA LYS A 77 2.84 6.38 -15.82
C LYS A 77 3.73 7.59 -16.07
#